data_AF-A0A2V0NQC3-F1
#
_entry.id   AF-A0A2V0NQC3-F1
#
_cell.length_a   1.000
_cell.length_b   1.000
_cell.length_c   1.000
_cell.angle_alpha   90.00
_cell.angle_beta   90.00
_cell.angle_gamma   90.00
#
_symmetry.space_group_name_H-M   'P 1'
#
loop_
_entity.id
_entity.type
_entity.pdbx_description
1 polymer ?
#
loop_
_entity_poly.entity_id
_entity_poly.type
_entity_poly.pdbx_seq_one_letter_code
_entity_poly.pdbx_strand_id
1 'polypeptide(L)' 'MMTSGQAVKYNSSLDCFRQVVAKEGVKSLFKGAGANILRAVAGAGVLSGYDQLQLIMFGKKFGDGSG' A
#
# COMPACT_ATOMS: atom_id res chain seq x y z
N MET A 1 -13.45 -23.24 2.97
CA MET A 1 -12.36 -23.73 2.09
C MET A 1 -11.96 -22.60 1.17
N MET A 2 -10.74 -22.07 1.33
CA MET A 2 -10.14 -21.14 0.37
C MET A 2 -9.79 -21.95 -0.87
N THR A 3 -10.50 -21.75 -1.99
CA THR A 3 -10.14 -22.42 -3.24
C THR A 3 -8.91 -21.75 -3.86
N SER A 4 -7.75 -22.25 -3.50
CA SER A 4 -6.53 -22.13 -4.29
C SER A 4 -6.71 -22.94 -5.57
N GLY A 5 -7.28 -22.34 -6.62
CA GLY A 5 -7.69 -23.15 -7.78
C GLY A 5 -8.23 -22.41 -8.99
N GLN A 6 -7.46 -21.48 -9.55
CA GLN A 6 -7.34 -21.35 -11.01
C GLN A 6 -6.19 -20.39 -11.32
N ALA A 7 -5.11 -20.93 -11.88
CA ALA A 7 -4.10 -20.12 -12.54
C ALA A 7 -4.73 -19.57 -13.84
N VAL A 8 -5.54 -18.51 -13.74
CA VAL A 8 -5.72 -17.60 -14.87
C VAL A 8 -4.37 -16.91 -15.01
N LYS A 9 -3.43 -17.59 -15.68
CA LYS A 9 -2.17 -16.98 -16.09
C LYS A 9 -2.56 -15.89 -17.07
N TYR A 10 -2.72 -14.68 -16.57
CA TYR A 10 -2.76 -13.50 -17.40
C TYR A 10 -1.52 -13.53 -18.27
N ASN A 11 -1.70 -13.53 -19.59
CA ASN A 11 -0.57 -13.68 -20.51
C ASN A 11 0.33 -12.43 -20.49
N SER A 12 -0.21 -11.31 -20.00
CA SER A 12 0.49 -10.03 -19.83
C SER A 12 -0.29 -9.10 -18.89
N SER A 13 0.36 -8.07 -18.34
CA SER A 13 -0.27 -7.07 -17.45
C SER A 13 -1.46 -6.35 -18.12
N LEU A 14 -1.39 -6.13 -19.44
CA LEU A 14 -2.46 -5.54 -20.26
C LEU A 14 -3.67 -6.47 -20.42
N ASP A 15 -3.43 -7.78 -20.51
CA ASP A 15 -4.47 -8.81 -20.58
C ASP A 15 -5.20 -8.92 -19.23
N CYS A 16 -4.44 -8.88 -18.12
CA CYS A 16 -4.99 -8.76 -16.78
C CYS A 16 -5.89 -7.53 -16.61
N PHE A 17 -5.38 -6.35 -16.97
CA PHE A 17 -6.13 -5.11 -16.85
C PHE A 17 -7.45 -5.15 -17.63
N ARG A 18 -7.41 -5.62 -18.89
CA ARG A 18 -8.62 -5.75 -19.72
C ARG A 18 -9.61 -6.74 -19.14
N GLN A 19 -9.16 -7.92 -18.71
CA GLN A 19 -10.04 -8.94 -18.13
C GLN A 19 -10.67 -8.49 -16.81
N VAL A 20 -9.92 -7.85 -15.92
CA VAL A 20 -10.42 -7.32 -14.65
C VAL A 20 -11.44 -6.21 -14.88
N VAL A 21 -11.13 -5.24 -15.76
CA VAL A 21 -12.06 -4.15 -16.08
C VAL A 21 -13.32 -4.67 -16.75
N ALA A 22 -13.23 -5.65 -17.65
CA ALA A 22 -14.39 -6.22 -18.34
C ALA A 22 -15.27 -7.08 -17.42
N LYS A 23 -14.70 -7.81 -16.45
CA LYS A 23 -15.44 -8.71 -15.55
C LYS A 23 -15.96 -8.04 -14.30
N GLU A 24 -15.16 -7.17 -13.69
CA GLU A 24 -15.45 -6.58 -12.37
C GLU A 24 -15.62 -5.05 -12.41
N GLY A 25 -15.29 -4.42 -13.54
CA GLY A 25 -15.39 -2.97 -13.73
C GLY A 25 -14.18 -2.21 -13.19
N VAL A 26 -14.06 -0.94 -13.61
CA VAL A 26 -12.94 -0.05 -13.26
C VAL A 26 -12.81 0.17 -11.75
N LYS A 27 -13.93 0.09 -11.00
CA LYS A 27 -13.92 0.23 -9.53
C LYS A 27 -13.19 -0.90 -8.82
N SER A 28 -13.09 -2.08 -9.42
CA SER A 28 -12.37 -3.21 -8.81
C SER A 28 -10.87 -2.95 -8.69
N LEU A 29 -10.29 -2.14 -9.59
CA LEU A 29 -8.88 -1.74 -9.53
C LEU A 29 -8.54 -0.91 -8.27
N PHE A 30 -9.53 -0.21 -7.72
CA PHE A 30 -9.37 0.60 -6.50
C PHE A 30 -9.80 -0.15 -5.23
N LYS A 31 -10.20 -1.41 -5.36
CA LYS A 31 -10.58 -2.25 -4.22
C LYS A 31 -9.34 -2.50 -3.36
N GLY A 32 -9.36 -2.02 -2.12
CA GLY A 32 -8.21 -2.06 -1.22
C GLY A 32 -7.36 -0.78 -1.19
N ALA A 33 -7.71 0.25 -1.97
CA ALA A 33 -7.06 1.57 -1.86
C ALA A 33 -7.17 2.15 -0.44
N GLY A 34 -8.33 2.00 0.22
CA GLY A 34 -8.53 2.43 1.61
C GLY A 34 -7.59 1.73 2.61
N ALA A 35 -7.35 0.43 2.45
CA ALA A 35 -6.40 -0.30 3.29
C ALA A 35 -4.95 0.18 3.08
N ASN A 36 -4.58 0.51 1.83
CA ASN A 36 -3.28 1.12 1.53
C ASN A 36 -3.13 2.52 2.10
N ILE A 37 -4.19 3.34 2.07
CA ILE A 37 -4.20 4.67 2.69
C ILE A 37 -4.02 4.54 4.21
N LEU A 38 -4.75 3.63 4.86
CA LEU A 38 -4.61 3.39 6.30
C LEU A 38 -3.18 2.95 6.66
N ARG A 39 -2.58 2.08 5.85
CA ARG A 39 -1.17 1.67 6.00
C ARG A 39 -0.21 2.86 5.86
N ALA A 40 -0.43 3.74 4.90
CA ALA A 40 0.39 4.93 4.70
C ALA A 40 0.30 5.89 5.91
N VAL A 41 -0.92 6.13 6.40
CA VAL A 41 -1.15 6.96 7.60
C VAL A 41 -0.49 6.36 8.83
N ALA A 42 -0.60 5.03 9.02
CA ALA A 42 0.07 4.35 10.12
C ALA A 42 1.60 4.50 10.03
N GLY A 43 2.20 4.31 8.85
CA GLY A 43 3.64 4.50 8.63
C GLY A 43 4.09 5.93 8.91
N ALA A 44 3.38 6.93 8.41
CA ALA A 44 3.65 8.34 8.68
C ALA A 44 3.48 8.69 10.18
N GLY A 45 2.52 8.07 10.85
CA GLY A 45 2.31 8.22 12.30
C GLY A 45 3.48 7.65 13.11
N VAL A 46 4.00 6.49 12.73
CA VAL A 46 5.18 5.91 13.37
C VAL A 46 6.42 6.78 13.13
N LEU A 47 6.62 7.27 11.91
CA LEU A 47 7.75 8.13 11.57
C LEU A 47 7.70 9.47 12.34
N SER A 48 6.55 10.13 12.34
CA SER A 48 6.35 11.38 13.09
C SER A 48 6.42 11.19 14.61
N GLY A 49 5.96 10.05 15.13
CA GLY A 49 6.12 9.67 16.52
C GLY A 49 7.59 9.46 16.90
N TYR A 50 8.35 8.78 16.04
CA TYR A 50 9.79 8.57 16.23
C TYR A 50 10.55 9.90 16.22
N ASP A 51 10.23 10.78 15.28
CA ASP A 51 10.75 12.13 15.18
C ASP A 51 10.54 12.95 16.48
N GLN A 52 9.33 12.89 17.04
CA GLN A 52 8.99 13.55 18.31
C GLN A 52 9.78 12.94 19.47
N LEU A 53 9.92 11.62 19.51
CA LEU A 53 10.66 10.92 20.56
C LEU A 53 12.16 11.28 20.52
N GLN A 54 12.77 11.33 19.33
CA GLN A 54 14.17 11.73 19.16
C GLN A 54 14.40 13.18 19.57
N LEU A 55 13.47 14.10 19.26
CA LEU A 55 13.54 15.49 19.71
C LEU A 55 13.54 15.60 21.23
N ILE A 56 12.69 14.85 21.91
CA ILE A 56 12.58 14.87 23.38
C ILE A 56 13.79 14.21 24.04
N MET A 57 14.26 13.08 23.51
CA MET A 57 15.36 12.31 24.13
C MET A 57 16.75 12.84 23.80
N PHE A 58 16.97 13.33 22.58
CA PHE A 58 18.30 13.68 22.09
C PHE A 58 18.47 15.17 21.74
N GLY A 59 17.41 15.99 21.86
CA GLY A 59 17.47 17.44 21.60
C GLY A 59 17.83 17.84 20.16
N LYS A 60 18.05 16.86 19.28
CA LYS A 60 18.34 17.01 17.85
C LYS A 60 17.56 15.95 17.09
N LYS A 61 16.92 16.38 16.01
CA LYS A 61 16.39 15.49 14.99
C LYS A 61 17.57 14.93 14.18
N PHE A 62 17.82 13.62 14.25
CA PHE A 62 18.74 12.98 13.32
C PHE A 62 18.02 12.90 11.98
N GLY A 63 18.62 13.47 10.93
CA GLY A 63 18.00 13.55 9.61
C GLY A 63 17.59 12.16 9.16
N ASP A 64 16.28 11.91 9.11
CA ASP A 64 15.72 10.76 8.44
C ASP A 64 16.08 10.91 6.96
N GLY A 65 16.84 9.95 6.43
CA GLY A 65 17.46 9.98 5.11
C GLY A 65 16.47 9.83 3.95
N SER A 66 15.32 10.48 4.03
CA SER A 66 14.33 10.58 2.96
C SER A 66 14.68 11.75 2.04
N GLY A 67 15.64 11.48 1.14
CA GLY A 67 15.79 12.22 -0.12
C GLY A 67 14.78 11.76 -1.16
#